data_AF-A0A6P8AMW9-F1
#
_entry.id   AF-A0A6P8AMW9-F1
#
_cell.length_a   1.000
_cell.length_b   1.000
_cell.length_c   1.000
_cell.angle_alpha   90.00
_cell.angle_beta   90.00
_cell.angle_gamma   90.00
#
_symmetry.space_group_name_H-M   'P 1'
#
loop_
_entity.id
_entity.type
_entity.pdbx_description
1 polymer ?
#
loop_
_entity_poly.entity_id
_entity_poly.type
_entity_poly.pdbx_seq_one_letter_code
_entity_poly.pdbx_strand_id
1 'polypeptide(L)'
;MDELTSIEELQRRLREAEERVDRELQRAEREQQRAEALEQQTQPTTLHEYVAACHSLVFSSLNTEPNRKLTSTGLITNPRNKCHVFENGPFLSGLGKRISVRSISDEKTLESFLHSSVEDPVKAIIDQLKQVENLRNTFELGGIIFENHPYAISDLAEEVVYRDTPSTPPATPNHSLDLNRLRPDQICVYRSDNAYKPPHKLTAPHLRLGLRPMNIYKEVVNRKTTPTSMDPDARFQYHAERLTAAAITQTYHYMIEGGLEYGLLTTGEAIVFLKIDWSEPGTLLYHLAEPNAEVLAHPSHFHLCTAVGQYLAFSLVALGLPGY
;
A
#
# COMPACT_ATOMS: atom_id res chain seq x y z
N MET A 1 41.19 53.95 48.68
CA MET A 1 39.81 53.46 48.73
C MET A 1 39.16 53.52 47.34
N ASP A 2 39.52 54.49 46.48
CA ASP A 2 38.99 54.63 45.10
C ASP A 2 39.40 53.55 44.08
N GLU A 3 40.59 52.95 44.19
CA GLU A 3 41.04 51.95 43.20
C GLU A 3 40.35 50.59 43.37
N LEU A 4 40.04 50.19 44.60
CA LEU A 4 39.37 48.91 44.89
C LEU A 4 37.93 48.89 44.37
N THR A 5 37.20 49.99 44.53
CA THR A 5 35.85 50.17 43.97
C THR A 5 35.87 50.19 42.43
N SER A 6 36.91 50.75 41.81
CA SER A 6 37.07 50.75 40.35
C SER A 6 37.31 49.34 39.79
N ILE A 7 38.08 48.51 40.49
CA ILE A 7 38.35 47.11 40.10
C ILE A 7 37.09 46.25 40.22
N GLU A 8 36.31 46.40 41.28
CA GLU A 8 35.05 45.65 41.46
C GLU A 8 34.00 46.02 40.40
N GLU A 9 33.90 47.30 40.06
CA GLU A 9 33.03 47.83 38.99
C GLU A 9 33.43 47.24 37.63
N LEU A 10 34.72 47.18 37.33
CA LEU A 10 35.26 46.58 36.09
C LEU A 10 35.01 45.06 36.05
N GLN A 11 35.22 44.35 37.16
CA GLN A 11 34.92 42.91 37.24
C GLN A 11 33.44 42.61 37.07
N ARG A 12 32.55 43.46 37.59
CA ARG A 12 31.10 43.34 37.36
C ARG A 12 30.76 43.52 35.89
N ARG A 13 31.31 44.56 35.24
CA ARG A 13 31.09 44.82 33.81
C ARG A 13 31.64 43.69 32.92
N LEU A 14 32.76 43.08 33.30
CA LEU A 14 33.33 41.95 32.58
C LEU A 14 32.40 40.73 32.66
N ARG A 15 31.89 40.38 33.85
CA ARG A 15 30.93 39.29 34.03
C ARG A 15 29.62 39.52 33.26
N GLU A 16 29.10 40.75 33.31
CA GLU A 16 27.90 41.11 32.54
C GLU A 16 28.14 41.05 31.02
N ALA A 17 29.36 41.36 30.56
CA ALA A 17 29.74 41.23 29.15
C ALA A 17 29.88 39.76 28.74
N GLU A 18 30.52 38.92 29.55
CA GLU A 18 30.63 37.47 29.35
C GLU A 18 29.24 36.81 29.26
N GLU A 19 28.33 37.12 30.18
CA GLU A 19 26.96 36.60 30.12
C GLU A 19 26.19 37.05 28.87
N ARG A 20 26.46 38.26 28.35
CA ARG A 20 25.83 38.73 27.11
C ARG A 20 26.35 37.94 25.92
N VAL A 21 27.67 37.69 25.87
CA VAL A 21 28.30 36.87 24.82
C VAL A 21 27.75 35.44 24.85
N ASP A 22 27.64 34.81 26.03
CA ASP A 22 27.08 33.46 26.16
C ASP A 22 25.61 33.38 25.70
N ARG A 23 24.80 34.40 26.04
CA ARG A 23 23.40 34.47 25.57
C ARG A 23 23.31 34.67 24.07
N GLU A 24 24.21 35.46 23.48
CA GLU A 24 24.27 35.65 22.03
C GLU A 24 24.73 34.37 21.31
N LEU A 25 25.73 33.67 21.84
CA LEU A 25 26.17 32.37 21.31
C LEU A 25 25.02 31.36 21.32
N GLN A 26 24.30 31.23 22.44
CA GLN A 26 23.14 30.33 22.52
C GLN A 26 22.00 30.72 21.58
N ARG A 27 21.80 32.02 21.30
CA ARG A 27 20.80 32.46 20.33
C ARG A 27 21.23 32.12 18.91
N ALA A 28 22.48 32.41 18.55
CA ALA A 28 23.05 32.09 17.26
C ALA A 28 23.02 30.58 17.00
N GLU A 29 23.36 29.76 18.00
CA GLU A 29 23.30 28.30 17.90
C GLU A 29 21.87 27.79 17.68
N ARG A 30 20.88 28.34 18.40
CA ARG A 30 19.46 28.01 18.16
C ARG A 30 18.94 28.48 16.81
N GLU A 31 19.38 29.64 16.34
CA GLU A 31 19.04 30.15 15.01
C GLU A 31 19.66 29.30 13.91
N GLN A 32 20.92 28.90 14.07
CA GLN A 32 21.60 27.98 13.16
C GLN A 32 20.90 26.62 13.13
N GLN A 33 20.60 26.02 14.30
CA GLN A 33 19.84 24.76 14.36
C GLN A 33 18.46 24.87 13.69
N ARG A 34 17.77 26.01 13.84
CA ARG A 34 16.49 26.25 13.16
C ARG A 34 16.68 26.40 11.66
N ALA A 35 17.72 27.10 11.21
CA ALA A 35 18.03 27.27 9.80
C ALA A 35 18.37 25.92 9.15
N GLU A 36 19.24 25.13 9.78
CA GLU A 36 19.59 23.77 9.34
C GLU A 36 18.36 22.86 9.31
N ALA A 37 17.48 22.92 10.32
CA ALA A 37 16.23 22.17 10.33
C ALA A 37 15.27 22.59 9.21
N LEU A 38 15.22 23.88 8.87
CA LEU A 38 14.39 24.40 7.77
C LEU A 38 14.97 24.02 6.40
N GLU A 39 16.30 24.01 6.29
CA GLU A 39 17.03 23.60 5.09
C GLU A 39 16.84 22.10 4.81
N GLN A 40 16.91 21.26 5.84
CA GLN A 40 16.57 19.83 5.72
C GLN A 40 15.12 19.59 5.29
N GLN A 41 14.17 20.46 5.66
CA GLN A 41 12.77 20.35 5.22
C GLN A 41 12.54 20.78 3.77
N THR A 42 13.44 21.61 3.23
CA THR A 42 13.35 22.16 1.87
C THR A 42 14.29 21.45 0.89
N GLN A 43 15.17 20.56 1.37
CA GLN A 43 16.01 19.74 0.51
C GLN A 43 15.17 18.82 -0.40
N PRO A 44 15.53 18.69 -1.69
CA PRO A 44 14.89 17.76 -2.61
C PRO A 44 15.08 16.32 -2.13
N THR A 45 13.99 15.60 -1.87
CA THR A 45 14.05 14.18 -1.52
C THR A 45 14.38 13.36 -2.77
N THR A 46 15.41 12.54 -2.71
CA THR A 46 15.73 11.62 -3.82
C THR A 46 14.67 10.50 -3.93
N LEU A 47 14.55 9.87 -5.09
CA LEU A 47 13.62 8.75 -5.27
C LEU A 47 13.85 7.62 -4.27
N HIS A 48 15.11 7.29 -3.98
CA HIS A 48 15.46 6.22 -3.05
C HIS A 48 15.06 6.57 -1.62
N GLU A 49 15.34 7.80 -1.17
CA GLU A 49 14.91 8.28 0.15
C GLU A 49 13.39 8.34 0.26
N TYR A 50 12.70 8.74 -0.81
CA TYR A 50 11.25 8.81 -0.83
C TYR A 50 10.62 7.42 -0.69
N VAL A 51 11.03 6.44 -1.50
CA VAL A 51 10.54 5.05 -1.40
C VAL A 51 10.81 4.47 0.00
N ALA A 52 12.00 4.74 0.56
CA ALA A 52 12.36 4.33 1.92
C ALA A 52 11.48 4.99 2.98
N ALA A 53 11.18 6.28 2.84
CA ALA A 53 10.34 7.04 3.76
C ALA A 53 8.86 6.60 3.69
N CYS A 54 8.34 6.33 2.49
CA CYS A 54 6.99 5.76 2.32
C CYS A 54 6.87 4.43 3.08
N HIS A 55 7.89 3.58 3.03
CA HIS A 55 7.85 2.33 3.78
C HIS A 55 8.04 2.55 5.29
N SER A 56 9.13 3.18 5.71
CA SER A 56 9.54 3.27 7.11
C SER A 56 8.67 4.20 7.96
N LEU A 57 8.11 5.25 7.38
CA LEU A 57 7.29 6.23 8.10
C LEU A 57 5.79 5.99 7.93
N VAL A 58 5.33 5.39 6.83
CA VAL A 58 3.91 5.28 6.51
C VAL A 58 3.43 3.83 6.50
N PHE A 59 4.00 2.99 5.64
CA PHE A 59 3.51 1.62 5.44
C PHE A 59 3.76 0.72 6.66
N SER A 60 4.93 0.85 7.30
CA SER A 60 5.28 0.12 8.53
C SER A 60 4.38 0.47 9.73
N SER A 61 3.70 1.62 9.67
CA SER A 61 2.78 2.09 10.71
C SER A 61 1.38 1.49 10.58
N LEU A 62 1.16 0.63 9.58
CA LEU A 62 -0.08 -0.11 9.39
C LEU A 62 -0.35 -1.03 10.58
N ASN A 63 -1.46 -0.80 11.28
CA ASN A 63 -1.99 -1.70 12.29
C ASN A 63 -3.29 -2.33 11.79
N THR A 64 -3.37 -3.66 11.87
CA THR A 64 -4.52 -4.46 11.42
C THR A 64 -5.38 -4.88 12.60
N GLU A 65 -6.72 -4.79 12.48
CA GLU A 65 -7.64 -5.29 13.50
C GLU A 65 -8.19 -6.66 13.07
N PRO A 66 -7.76 -7.77 13.70
CA PRO A 66 -8.26 -9.09 13.37
C PRO A 66 -9.69 -9.33 13.90
N ASN A 67 -10.16 -8.54 14.88
CA ASN A 67 -11.48 -8.74 15.48
C ASN A 67 -12.56 -7.84 14.84
N ARG A 68 -13.51 -8.48 14.14
CA ARG A 68 -14.66 -7.81 13.49
C ARG A 68 -15.52 -6.95 14.44
N LYS A 69 -15.48 -7.17 15.76
CA LYS A 69 -16.29 -6.40 16.74
C LYS A 69 -15.69 -5.04 17.10
N LEU A 70 -14.47 -4.73 16.67
CA LEU A 70 -13.74 -3.50 16.99
C LEU A 70 -13.58 -2.62 15.74
N THR A 71 -14.68 -2.33 15.04
CA THR A 71 -14.67 -1.45 13.87
C THR A 71 -14.69 0.02 14.30
N SER A 72 -13.72 0.81 13.83
CA SER A 72 -13.76 2.27 13.97
C SER A 72 -14.07 2.92 12.63
N THR A 73 -15.25 3.52 12.49
CA THR A 73 -15.65 4.26 11.29
C THR A 73 -15.06 5.66 11.32
N GLY A 74 -13.97 5.89 10.59
CA GLY A 74 -13.39 7.23 10.44
C GLY A 74 -12.59 7.37 9.16
N LEU A 75 -12.96 8.34 8.32
CA LEU A 75 -12.26 8.65 7.07
C LEU A 75 -10.84 9.15 7.35
N ILE A 76 -9.84 8.64 6.62
CA ILE A 76 -8.50 9.23 6.59
C ILE A 76 -8.61 10.44 5.66
N THR A 77 -8.51 11.65 6.20
CA THR A 77 -8.55 12.87 5.39
C THR A 77 -7.21 13.07 4.70
N ASN A 78 -7.24 13.35 3.40
CA ASN A 78 -6.08 13.65 2.55
C ASN A 78 -5.91 15.17 2.42
N PRO A 79 -4.98 15.81 3.15
CA PRO A 79 -4.66 17.21 2.92
C PRO A 79 -3.74 17.31 1.72
N ARG A 80 -4.31 17.61 0.54
CA ARG A 80 -3.53 18.05 -0.62
C ARG A 80 -2.89 19.40 -0.30
N ASN A 81 -1.57 19.42 -0.10
CA ASN A 81 -0.80 20.66 -0.14
C ASN A 81 0.38 20.54 -1.11
N LYS A 82 0.51 21.57 -1.94
CA LYS A 82 1.47 21.72 -3.05
C LYS A 82 2.83 22.20 -2.55
N CYS A 83 3.92 21.62 -3.04
CA CYS A 83 5.09 22.31 -3.66
C CYS A 83 6.35 21.42 -3.86
N HIS A 84 6.26 20.08 -3.88
CA HIS A 84 7.44 19.24 -4.11
C HIS A 84 7.14 18.08 -5.07
N VAL A 85 8.16 17.61 -5.79
CA VAL A 85 8.09 16.46 -6.71
C VAL A 85 7.73 15.17 -5.95
N PHE A 86 8.26 15.02 -4.74
CA PHE A 86 7.94 13.96 -3.78
C PHE A 86 7.64 14.59 -2.41
N GLU A 87 6.76 13.98 -1.62
CA GLU A 87 6.49 14.44 -0.26
C GLU A 87 7.71 14.32 0.65
N ASN A 88 7.92 15.33 1.49
CA ASN A 88 9.07 15.38 2.39
C ASN A 88 8.88 14.50 3.65
N GLY A 89 9.99 14.19 4.32
CA GLY A 89 10.02 13.36 5.53
C GLY A 89 9.07 13.80 6.64
N PRO A 90 8.97 15.09 7.01
CA PRO A 90 8.01 15.55 8.01
C PRO A 90 6.54 15.28 7.63
N PHE A 91 6.18 15.47 6.36
CA PHE A 91 4.84 15.17 5.88
C PHE A 91 4.54 13.67 6.01
N LEU A 92 5.46 12.81 5.53
CA LEU A 92 5.32 11.35 5.60
C LEU A 92 5.27 10.86 7.04
N SER A 93 6.09 11.40 7.94
CA SER A 93 6.03 11.12 9.38
C SER A 93 4.69 11.52 9.99
N GLY A 94 4.16 12.68 9.60
CA GLY A 94 2.83 13.13 10.01
C GLY A 94 1.71 12.21 9.50
N LEU A 95 1.83 11.71 8.27
CA LEU A 95 0.89 10.74 7.69
C LEU A 95 0.95 9.40 8.42
N GLY A 96 2.16 8.89 8.68
CA GLY A 96 2.41 7.71 9.49
C GLY A 96 1.75 7.73 10.85
N LYS A 97 1.95 8.82 11.61
CA LYS A 97 1.31 9.02 12.92
C LYS A 97 -0.21 9.01 12.85
N ARG A 98 -0.82 9.50 11.76
CA ARG A 98 -2.28 9.47 11.60
C ARG A 98 -2.78 8.05 11.33
N ILE A 99 -2.02 7.28 10.57
CA ILE A 99 -2.34 5.89 10.24
C ILE A 99 -2.17 5.00 11.48
N SER A 100 -1.08 5.17 12.24
CA SER A 100 -0.79 4.34 13.42
C SER A 100 -1.83 4.42 14.52
N VAL A 101 -2.56 5.54 14.60
CA VAL A 101 -3.62 5.79 15.60
C VAL A 101 -4.89 4.97 15.31
N ARG A 102 -5.06 4.44 14.10
CA ARG A 102 -6.27 3.74 13.68
C ARG A 102 -5.94 2.32 13.24
N SER A 103 -6.71 1.36 13.73
CA SER A 103 -6.60 -0.02 13.27
C SER A 103 -7.48 -0.22 12.03
N ILE A 104 -6.93 -0.79 10.96
CA ILE A 104 -7.67 -1.07 9.75
C ILE A 104 -8.61 -2.25 10.01
N SER A 105 -9.90 -1.95 10.04
CA SER A 105 -10.96 -2.90 10.41
C SER A 105 -12.00 -3.10 9.29
N ASP A 106 -11.98 -2.29 8.24
CA ASP A 106 -12.91 -2.36 7.12
C ASP A 106 -12.22 -2.04 5.78
N GLU A 107 -12.90 -2.38 4.70
CA GLU A 107 -12.41 -2.25 3.32
C GLU A 107 -12.19 -0.79 2.89
N LYS A 108 -13.06 0.14 3.30
CA LYS A 108 -12.95 1.55 2.93
C LYS A 108 -11.76 2.22 3.62
N THR A 109 -11.49 1.84 4.87
CA THR A 109 -10.31 2.28 5.60
C THR A 109 -9.04 1.70 4.97
N LEU A 110 -9.06 0.42 4.55
CA LEU A 110 -7.95 -0.22 3.84
C LEU A 110 -7.67 0.45 2.48
N GLU A 111 -8.72 0.71 1.70
CA GLU A 111 -8.64 1.42 0.43
C GLU A 111 -8.03 2.82 0.59
N SER A 112 -8.51 3.58 1.58
CA SER A 112 -8.00 4.94 1.82
C SER A 112 -6.52 4.94 2.23
N PHE A 113 -6.10 3.94 3.00
CA PHE A 113 -4.71 3.74 3.37
C PHE A 113 -3.86 3.42 2.14
N LEU A 114 -4.27 2.48 1.29
CA LEU A 114 -3.48 2.05 0.14
C LEU A 114 -3.38 3.11 -0.95
N HIS A 115 -4.46 3.86 -1.20
CA HIS A 115 -4.40 5.04 -2.06
C HIS A 115 -3.31 6.02 -1.59
N SER A 116 -3.33 6.37 -0.30
CA SER A 116 -2.45 7.42 0.24
C SER A 116 -1.01 6.95 0.45
N SER A 117 -0.79 5.67 0.76
CA SER A 117 0.51 5.14 1.19
C SER A 117 1.27 4.39 0.09
N VAL A 118 0.58 3.95 -0.97
CA VAL A 118 1.17 3.15 -2.04
C VAL A 118 0.87 3.75 -3.42
N GLU A 119 -0.41 3.96 -3.75
CA GLU A 119 -0.79 4.30 -5.13
C GLU A 119 -0.45 5.73 -5.52
N ASP A 120 -0.77 6.71 -4.66
CA ASP A 120 -0.41 8.10 -4.89
C ASP A 120 1.13 8.26 -5.03
N PRO A 121 1.96 7.66 -4.15
CA PRO A 121 3.40 7.60 -4.36
C PRO A 121 3.83 6.96 -5.69
N VAL A 122 3.28 5.80 -6.06
CA VAL A 122 3.61 5.12 -7.32
C VAL A 122 3.24 5.99 -8.52
N LYS A 123 2.07 6.63 -8.48
CA LYS A 123 1.61 7.55 -9.51
C LYS A 123 2.51 8.77 -9.63
N ALA A 124 2.91 9.36 -8.50
CA ALA A 124 3.84 10.48 -8.47
C ALA A 124 5.18 10.11 -9.10
N ILE A 125 5.73 8.94 -8.77
CA ILE A 125 6.97 8.43 -9.37
C ILE A 125 6.80 8.25 -10.88
N ILE A 126 5.74 7.58 -11.32
CA ILE A 126 5.48 7.34 -12.75
C ILE A 126 5.29 8.65 -13.53
N ASP A 127 4.61 9.64 -12.96
CA ASP A 127 4.45 10.96 -13.58
C ASP A 127 5.78 11.70 -13.73
N GLN A 128 6.77 11.47 -12.84
CA GLN A 128 8.13 11.95 -13.04
C GLN A 128 8.89 11.15 -14.10
N LEU A 129 8.76 9.82 -14.12
CA LEU A 129 9.43 8.97 -15.11
C LEU A 129 9.00 9.31 -16.54
N LYS A 130 7.74 9.72 -16.74
CA LYS A 130 7.22 10.21 -18.04
C LYS A 130 7.97 11.43 -18.59
N GLN A 131 8.53 12.25 -17.72
CA GLN A 131 9.29 13.44 -18.14
C GLN A 131 10.67 13.08 -18.71
N VAL A 132 11.13 11.84 -18.50
CA VAL A 132 12.40 11.35 -19.03
C VAL A 132 12.14 10.65 -20.37
N GLU A 133 12.50 11.29 -21.49
CA GLU A 133 12.22 10.79 -22.85
C GLU A 133 12.60 9.33 -23.07
N ASN A 134 13.78 8.91 -22.63
CA ASN A 134 14.23 7.52 -22.78
C ASN A 134 13.29 6.53 -22.08
N LEU A 135 12.85 6.84 -20.86
CA LEU A 135 11.98 5.95 -20.08
C LEU A 135 10.55 5.99 -20.61
N ARG A 136 10.08 7.16 -21.04
CA ARG A 136 8.78 7.31 -21.70
C ARG A 136 8.68 6.44 -22.95
N ASN A 137 9.72 6.43 -23.79
CA ASN A 137 9.72 5.64 -25.01
C ASN A 137 9.94 4.13 -24.75
N THR A 138 10.73 3.78 -23.73
CA THR A 138 11.02 2.36 -23.40
C THR A 138 9.79 1.64 -22.86
N PHE A 139 8.96 2.31 -22.06
CA PHE A 139 7.79 1.71 -21.40
C PHE A 139 6.46 2.25 -21.92
N GLU A 140 6.47 2.94 -23.08
CA GLU A 140 5.30 3.63 -23.66
C GLU A 140 4.44 4.37 -22.61
N LEU A 141 5.11 5.07 -21.69
CA LEU A 141 4.48 5.57 -20.45
C LEU A 141 3.38 6.59 -20.76
N GLY A 142 2.12 6.15 -20.79
CA GLY A 142 0.95 7.01 -20.89
C GLY A 142 0.39 7.36 -19.52
N GLY A 143 -0.39 6.47 -18.91
CA GLY A 143 -0.92 6.64 -17.55
C GLY A 143 -1.27 5.34 -16.84
N ILE A 144 -1.24 5.35 -15.50
CA ILE A 144 -1.76 4.26 -14.68
C ILE A 144 -3.04 4.73 -13.99
N ILE A 145 -4.05 3.88 -14.07
CA ILE A 145 -5.27 4.02 -13.31
C ILE A 145 -5.39 2.77 -12.42
N PHE A 146 -5.44 3.01 -11.11
CA PHE A 146 -5.92 2.04 -10.15
C PHE A 146 -7.43 2.27 -10.02
N GLU A 147 -8.25 1.47 -10.70
CA GLU A 147 -9.70 1.68 -10.75
C GLU A 147 -10.43 0.70 -9.83
N ASN A 148 -11.21 1.22 -8.88
CA ASN A 148 -12.12 0.47 -8.02
C ASN A 148 -13.55 0.68 -8.54
N HIS A 149 -14.38 -0.36 -8.63
CA HIS A 149 -15.73 -0.29 -9.22
C HIS A 149 -16.81 -0.57 -8.17
N PRO A 150 -17.21 0.41 -7.32
CA PRO A 150 -17.98 0.28 -6.05
C PRO A 150 -19.38 -0.37 -6.10
N TYR A 151 -19.78 -0.96 -7.24
CA TYR A 151 -21.09 -1.59 -7.44
C TYR A 151 -21.01 -3.01 -8.03
N ALA A 152 -19.84 -3.64 -8.01
CA ALA A 152 -19.63 -4.97 -8.58
C ALA A 152 -19.97 -6.10 -7.57
N ILE A 153 -21.17 -6.00 -6.97
CA ILE A 153 -21.83 -6.92 -6.00
C ILE A 153 -21.58 -6.55 -4.52
N SER A 154 -22.10 -5.39 -4.10
CA SER A 154 -22.53 -5.18 -2.71
C SER A 154 -23.92 -5.80 -2.52
N ASP A 155 -23.98 -7.09 -2.13
CA ASP A 155 -25.00 -7.67 -1.22
C ASP A 155 -25.07 -9.21 -1.16
N LEU A 156 -24.14 -9.97 -1.75
CA LEU A 156 -24.17 -11.45 -1.66
C LEU A 156 -23.12 -12.08 -0.74
N ALA A 157 -22.48 -11.28 0.11
CA ALA A 157 -21.65 -11.78 1.20
C ALA A 157 -22.31 -11.48 2.56
N GLU A 158 -23.63 -11.66 2.66
CA GLU A 158 -24.13 -12.21 3.92
C GLU A 158 -23.43 -13.54 4.13
N GLU A 159 -22.91 -13.70 5.34
CA GLU A 159 -22.32 -14.93 5.84
C GLU A 159 -23.12 -16.14 5.36
N VAL A 160 -22.44 -17.22 4.96
CA VAL A 160 -23.03 -18.55 4.99
C VAL A 160 -23.23 -18.92 6.47
N VAL A 161 -24.17 -18.24 7.14
CA VAL A 161 -24.91 -18.79 8.25
C VAL A 161 -25.87 -19.78 7.61
N TYR A 162 -25.68 -21.03 7.99
CA TYR A 162 -26.50 -22.19 7.68
C TYR A 162 -27.98 -21.81 7.39
N ARG A 163 -28.35 -21.73 6.12
CA ARG A 163 -29.74 -21.82 5.68
C ARG A 163 -29.82 -22.90 4.63
N ASP A 164 -30.57 -23.94 4.96
CA ASP A 164 -30.89 -25.07 4.11
C ASP A 164 -31.45 -24.58 2.76
N THR A 165 -30.81 -25.03 1.67
CA THR A 165 -31.23 -25.02 0.25
C THR A 165 -31.84 -23.75 -0.37
N PRO A 166 -31.25 -23.24 -1.47
CA PRO A 166 -31.97 -22.45 -2.46
C PRO A 166 -32.16 -23.22 -3.78
N SER A 167 -33.41 -23.38 -4.17
CA SER A 167 -33.86 -23.81 -5.50
C SER A 167 -33.89 -22.62 -6.47
N THR A 168 -32.74 -22.14 -6.92
CA THR A 168 -32.67 -21.27 -8.11
C THR A 168 -31.27 -21.31 -8.73
N PRO A 169 -31.13 -21.38 -10.07
CA PRO A 169 -29.81 -21.35 -10.72
C PRO A 169 -29.16 -19.98 -10.48
N PRO A 170 -27.82 -19.91 -10.33
CA PRO A 170 -27.12 -18.63 -10.25
C PRO A 170 -27.23 -17.92 -11.61
N ALA A 171 -27.98 -16.82 -11.65
CA ALA A 171 -28.01 -15.91 -12.77
C ALA A 171 -26.93 -14.83 -12.55
N THR A 172 -26.00 -14.70 -13.50
CA THR A 172 -25.04 -13.60 -13.57
C THR A 172 -25.75 -12.28 -13.89
N PRO A 173 -25.57 -11.21 -13.09
CA PRO A 173 -26.09 -9.89 -13.42
C PRO A 173 -25.38 -9.35 -14.67
N ASN A 174 -26.14 -9.02 -15.72
CA ASN A 174 -25.64 -8.35 -16.91
C ASN A 174 -25.29 -6.89 -16.57
N HIS A 175 -24.03 -6.61 -16.27
CA HIS A 175 -23.50 -5.25 -16.25
C HIS A 175 -22.35 -5.16 -17.23
N SER A 176 -22.64 -4.64 -18.42
CA SER A 176 -21.64 -4.26 -19.41
C SER A 176 -20.67 -3.25 -18.79
N LEU A 177 -19.40 -3.61 -18.69
CA LEU A 177 -18.31 -2.69 -18.38
C LEU A 177 -18.39 -1.50 -19.35
N ASP A 178 -18.33 -0.27 -18.83
CA ASP A 178 -18.20 0.92 -19.68
C ASP A 178 -16.74 1.06 -20.14
N LEU A 179 -16.37 0.19 -21.08
CA LEU A 179 -15.03 0.09 -21.69
C LEU A 179 -14.59 1.40 -22.37
N ASN A 180 -15.48 2.38 -22.53
CA ASN A 180 -15.19 3.67 -23.19
C ASN A 180 -14.35 4.64 -22.34
N ARG A 181 -14.06 4.33 -21.06
CA ARG A 181 -13.16 5.15 -20.21
C ARG A 181 -11.69 4.80 -20.35
N LEU A 182 -11.35 3.60 -20.86
CA LEU A 182 -9.97 3.15 -21.02
C LEU A 182 -9.43 3.63 -22.35
N ARG A 183 -8.45 4.55 -22.33
CA ARG A 183 -7.72 4.91 -23.54
C ARG A 183 -6.61 3.87 -23.80
N PRO A 184 -6.23 3.61 -25.07
CA PRO A 184 -5.18 2.64 -25.41
C PRO A 184 -3.81 2.90 -24.74
N ASP A 185 -3.55 4.14 -24.30
CA ASP A 185 -2.32 4.57 -23.61
C ASP A 185 -2.40 4.46 -22.07
N GLN A 186 -3.45 3.83 -21.54
CA GLN A 186 -3.66 3.68 -20.10
C GLN A 186 -3.77 2.21 -19.71
N ILE A 187 -2.95 1.82 -18.73
CA ILE A 187 -3.10 0.49 -18.11
C ILE A 187 -3.99 0.61 -16.89
N CYS A 188 -5.07 -0.16 -16.93
CA CYS A 188 -5.88 -0.45 -15.77
C CYS A 188 -5.30 -1.69 -15.11
N VAL A 189 -4.74 -1.52 -13.91
CA VAL A 189 -4.57 -2.68 -13.02
C VAL A 189 -5.91 -2.84 -12.34
N TYR A 190 -6.71 -3.80 -12.80
CA TYR A 190 -8.07 -3.98 -12.28
C TYR A 190 -8.05 -4.25 -10.78
N ARG A 191 -8.98 -3.60 -10.09
CA ARG A 191 -9.26 -3.83 -8.69
C ARG A 191 -10.75 -4.06 -8.50
N SER A 192 -11.08 -5.21 -7.93
CA SER A 192 -12.45 -5.57 -7.54
C SER A 192 -12.83 -4.91 -6.21
N ASP A 193 -14.14 -4.66 -6.02
CA ASP A 193 -14.83 -4.29 -4.75
C ASP A 193 -14.64 -5.24 -3.56
N ASN A 194 -13.82 -6.25 -3.78
CA ASN A 194 -13.54 -7.33 -2.86
C ASN A 194 -12.04 -7.66 -2.85
N ALA A 195 -11.22 -6.89 -3.58
CA ALA A 195 -9.78 -7.08 -3.64
C ALA A 195 -9.09 -6.62 -2.35
N TYR A 196 -9.75 -5.72 -1.60
CA TYR A 196 -9.40 -5.41 -0.23
C TYR A 196 -10.10 -6.38 0.70
N LYS A 197 -9.43 -7.49 0.98
CA LYS A 197 -9.88 -8.35 2.05
C LYS A 197 -9.32 -7.78 3.35
N PRO A 198 -10.13 -7.12 4.19
CA PRO A 198 -9.63 -6.68 5.47
C PRO A 198 -9.08 -7.88 6.24
N PRO A 199 -8.09 -7.66 7.12
CA PRO A 199 -7.35 -8.73 7.80
C PRO A 199 -8.26 -9.79 8.45
N HIS A 200 -9.43 -9.38 8.98
CA HIS A 200 -10.39 -10.30 9.59
C HIS A 200 -11.14 -11.22 8.59
N LYS A 201 -11.05 -11.01 7.27
CA LYS A 201 -11.66 -11.84 6.21
C LYS A 201 -10.66 -12.72 5.45
N LEU A 202 -9.45 -12.22 5.21
CA LEU A 202 -8.35 -12.94 4.57
C LEU A 202 -7.04 -12.40 5.14
N THR A 203 -6.25 -13.28 5.74
CA THR A 203 -4.98 -12.91 6.38
C THR A 203 -3.79 -13.40 5.54
N ALA A 204 -2.60 -12.88 5.81
CA ALA A 204 -1.38 -13.41 5.21
C ALA A 204 -1.18 -14.93 5.42
N PRO A 205 -1.44 -15.53 6.61
CA PRO A 205 -1.47 -16.99 6.78
C PRO A 205 -2.46 -17.73 5.87
N HIS A 206 -3.66 -17.18 5.64
CA HIS A 206 -4.60 -17.80 4.69
C HIS A 206 -4.05 -17.77 3.26
N LEU A 207 -3.42 -16.67 2.85
CA LEU A 207 -2.78 -16.56 1.53
C LEU A 207 -1.61 -17.53 1.39
N ARG A 208 -0.72 -17.63 2.38
CA ARG A 208 0.44 -18.55 2.32
C ARG A 208 0.03 -20.01 2.16
N LEU A 209 -1.04 -20.45 2.82
CA LEU A 209 -1.52 -21.84 2.72
C LEU A 209 -2.44 -22.05 1.52
N GLY A 210 -3.27 -21.06 1.19
CA GLY A 210 -4.25 -21.15 0.12
C GLY A 210 -3.64 -20.95 -1.27
N LEU A 211 -2.53 -20.22 -1.39
CA LEU A 211 -1.82 -20.03 -2.65
C LEU A 211 -0.83 -21.18 -2.89
N ARG A 212 -1.23 -22.10 -3.76
CA ARG A 212 -0.38 -23.16 -4.29
C ARG A 212 -0.79 -23.49 -5.72
N PRO A 213 0.11 -24.05 -6.54
CA PRO A 213 -0.29 -24.65 -7.82
C PRO A 213 -1.40 -25.68 -7.59
N MET A 214 -2.59 -25.42 -8.14
CA MET A 214 -3.76 -26.29 -7.99
C MET A 214 -4.81 -26.05 -9.07
N ASN A 215 -5.65 -27.04 -9.32
CA ASN A 215 -6.87 -26.85 -10.09
C ASN A 215 -8.01 -26.47 -9.15
N ILE A 216 -8.36 -25.17 -9.09
CA ILE A 216 -9.39 -24.64 -8.19
C ILE A 216 -10.73 -25.38 -8.34
N TYR A 217 -11.16 -25.65 -9.58
CA TYR A 217 -12.43 -26.32 -9.83
C TYR A 217 -12.46 -27.75 -9.26
N LYS A 218 -11.41 -28.52 -9.49
CA LYS A 218 -11.31 -29.91 -9.02
C LYS A 218 -11.06 -30.02 -7.52
N GLU A 219 -10.16 -29.18 -6.99
CA GLU A 219 -9.61 -29.33 -5.64
C GLU A 219 -10.36 -28.51 -4.58
N VAL A 220 -10.99 -27.40 -4.97
CA VAL A 220 -11.70 -26.51 -4.04
C VAL A 220 -13.20 -26.59 -4.25
N VAL A 221 -13.68 -26.38 -5.49
CA VAL A 221 -15.13 -26.33 -5.78
C VAL A 221 -15.76 -27.72 -5.67
N ASN A 222 -15.15 -28.74 -6.28
CA ASN A 222 -15.67 -30.11 -6.29
C ASN A 222 -15.16 -30.99 -5.15
N ARG A 223 -14.62 -30.39 -4.08
CA ARG A 223 -14.12 -31.15 -2.94
C ARG A 223 -15.27 -31.83 -2.20
N LYS A 224 -15.28 -33.16 -2.20
CA LYS A 224 -16.36 -33.98 -1.61
C LYS A 224 -16.30 -34.06 -0.08
N THR A 225 -15.13 -33.87 0.51
CA THR A 225 -14.90 -34.10 1.94
C THR A 225 -14.46 -32.82 2.63
N THR A 226 -15.22 -32.43 3.66
CA THR A 226 -14.80 -31.41 4.63
C THR A 226 -13.99 -32.11 5.73
N PRO A 227 -12.78 -31.64 6.08
CA PRO A 227 -11.99 -32.22 7.16
C PRO A 227 -12.77 -32.25 8.48
N THR A 228 -12.67 -33.36 9.23
CA THR A 228 -13.33 -33.55 10.51
C THR A 228 -12.82 -32.55 11.55
N SER A 229 -13.66 -32.19 12.54
CA SER A 229 -13.32 -31.23 13.62
C SER A 229 -12.11 -31.61 14.48
N MET A 230 -11.63 -32.85 14.39
CA MET A 230 -10.53 -33.40 15.17
C MET A 230 -9.13 -33.01 14.65
N ASP A 231 -9.03 -32.38 13.47
CA ASP A 231 -7.77 -31.91 12.89
C ASP A 231 -7.87 -30.39 12.61
N PRO A 232 -7.43 -29.54 13.57
CA PRO A 232 -7.47 -28.09 13.42
C PRO A 232 -6.65 -27.56 12.23
N ASP A 233 -5.51 -28.19 11.93
CA ASP A 233 -4.60 -27.74 10.88
C ASP A 233 -5.19 -28.05 9.50
N ALA A 234 -5.72 -29.26 9.30
CA ALA A 234 -6.42 -29.61 8.07
C ALA A 234 -7.67 -28.75 7.84
N ARG A 235 -8.37 -28.37 8.92
CA ARG A 235 -9.49 -27.42 8.84
C ARG A 235 -9.04 -26.03 8.44
N PHE A 236 -7.97 -25.51 9.05
CA PHE A 236 -7.44 -24.20 8.70
C PHE A 236 -6.99 -24.16 7.24
N GLN A 237 -6.28 -25.19 6.77
CA GLN A 237 -5.89 -25.32 5.36
C GLN A 237 -7.12 -25.34 4.43
N TYR A 238 -8.13 -26.14 4.75
CA TYR A 238 -9.38 -26.19 3.96
C TYR A 238 -10.05 -24.81 3.85
N HIS A 239 -10.09 -24.05 4.94
CA HIS A 239 -10.64 -22.71 4.94
C HIS A 239 -9.75 -21.72 4.18
N ALA A 240 -8.43 -21.79 4.34
CA ALA A 240 -7.46 -20.97 3.62
C ALA A 240 -7.56 -21.17 2.10
N GLU A 241 -7.64 -22.41 1.63
CA GLU A 241 -7.82 -22.75 0.22
C GLU A 241 -9.13 -22.17 -0.32
N ARG A 242 -10.24 -22.32 0.41
CA ARG A 242 -11.55 -21.80 -0.01
C ARG A 242 -11.60 -20.27 -0.08
N LEU A 243 -11.09 -19.59 0.95
CA LEU A 243 -11.10 -18.12 1.01
C LEU A 243 -10.20 -17.51 -0.07
N THR A 244 -8.99 -18.07 -0.23
CA THR A 244 -8.03 -17.63 -1.25
C THR A 244 -8.57 -17.88 -2.66
N ALA A 245 -9.11 -19.07 -2.92
CA ALA A 245 -9.70 -19.39 -4.23
C ALA A 245 -10.89 -18.48 -4.56
N ALA A 246 -11.76 -18.17 -3.59
CA ALA A 246 -12.86 -17.24 -3.80
C ALA A 246 -12.37 -15.84 -4.17
N ALA A 247 -11.38 -15.30 -3.45
CA ALA A 247 -10.81 -13.98 -3.71
C ALA A 247 -10.13 -13.91 -5.09
N ILE A 248 -9.34 -14.93 -5.43
CA ILE A 248 -8.66 -15.01 -6.73
C ILE A 248 -9.64 -15.20 -7.88
N THR A 249 -10.59 -16.12 -7.76
CA THR A 249 -11.56 -16.40 -8.84
C THR A 249 -12.38 -15.15 -9.17
N GLN A 250 -12.75 -14.39 -8.14
CA GLN A 250 -13.44 -13.13 -8.34
C GLN A 250 -12.56 -12.10 -9.06
N THR A 251 -11.29 -11.96 -8.67
CA THR A 251 -10.37 -11.02 -9.33
C THR A 251 -10.10 -11.43 -10.78
N TYR A 252 -9.89 -12.73 -11.01
CA TYR A 252 -9.71 -13.33 -12.33
C TYR A 252 -10.92 -13.11 -13.24
N HIS A 253 -12.14 -13.27 -12.74
CA HIS A 253 -13.35 -13.02 -13.51
C HIS A 253 -13.37 -11.61 -14.09
N TYR A 254 -13.03 -10.60 -13.28
CA TYR A 254 -12.96 -9.22 -13.77
C TYR A 254 -11.79 -8.95 -14.70
N MET A 255 -10.63 -9.58 -14.47
CA MET A 255 -9.50 -9.50 -15.40
C MET A 255 -9.91 -10.03 -16.79
N ILE A 256 -10.68 -11.12 -16.83
CA ILE A 256 -11.21 -11.68 -18.08
C ILE A 256 -12.23 -10.74 -18.73
N GLU A 257 -13.23 -10.26 -17.98
CA GLU A 257 -14.25 -9.36 -18.52
C GLU A 257 -13.66 -8.03 -19.02
N GLY A 258 -12.65 -7.52 -18.33
CA GLY A 258 -11.94 -6.29 -18.71
C GLY A 258 -10.86 -6.48 -19.78
N GLY A 259 -10.53 -7.72 -20.17
CA GLY A 259 -9.44 -7.98 -21.12
C GLY A 259 -8.05 -7.61 -20.58
N LEU A 260 -7.84 -7.76 -19.27
CA LEU A 260 -6.65 -7.29 -18.56
C LEU A 260 -5.67 -8.45 -18.29
N GLU A 261 -4.42 -8.25 -18.72
CA GLU A 261 -3.34 -9.23 -18.51
C GLU A 261 -2.86 -9.24 -17.05
N TYR A 262 -2.87 -8.08 -16.39
CA TYR A 262 -2.31 -7.89 -15.04
C TYR A 262 -3.38 -7.43 -14.05
N GLY A 263 -3.36 -8.02 -12.85
CA GLY A 263 -4.27 -7.68 -11.76
C GLY A 263 -3.59 -7.76 -10.40
N LEU A 264 -4.20 -7.20 -9.37
CA LEU A 264 -3.68 -7.30 -8.01
C LEU A 264 -4.79 -7.51 -6.98
N LEU A 265 -4.46 -8.23 -5.92
CA LEU A 265 -5.26 -8.46 -4.71
C LEU A 265 -4.42 -8.10 -3.50
N THR A 266 -4.96 -7.45 -2.47
CA THR A 266 -4.15 -7.06 -1.29
C THR A 266 -4.95 -7.07 0.00
N THR A 267 -4.33 -7.54 1.07
CA THR A 267 -4.87 -7.51 2.45
C THR A 267 -4.31 -6.34 3.26
N GLY A 268 -3.52 -5.46 2.63
CA GLY A 268 -2.72 -4.44 3.30
C GLY A 268 -1.39 -4.98 3.82
N GLU A 269 -1.40 -6.16 4.45
CA GLU A 269 -0.18 -6.83 4.93
C GLU A 269 0.54 -7.64 3.84
N ALA A 270 -0.22 -8.22 2.91
CA ALA A 270 0.28 -9.02 1.81
C ALA A 270 -0.37 -8.60 0.50
N ILE A 271 0.39 -8.72 -0.58
CA ILE A 271 0.00 -8.37 -1.94
C ILE A 271 0.10 -9.62 -2.80
N VAL A 272 -0.92 -9.90 -3.60
CA VAL A 272 -0.93 -10.97 -4.60
C VAL A 272 -1.01 -10.33 -5.97
N PHE A 273 0.11 -10.36 -6.68
CA PHE A 273 0.17 -9.93 -8.08
C PHE A 273 -0.30 -11.08 -8.96
N LEU A 274 -1.16 -10.78 -9.93
CA LEU A 274 -1.79 -11.76 -10.81
C LEU A 274 -1.45 -11.45 -12.27
N LYS A 275 -1.23 -12.51 -13.05
CA LYS A 275 -1.01 -12.41 -14.50
C LYS A 275 -1.77 -13.51 -15.24
N ILE A 276 -2.50 -13.12 -16.28
CA ILE A 276 -3.10 -14.04 -17.26
C ILE A 276 -2.13 -14.13 -18.44
N ASP A 277 -1.79 -15.35 -18.85
CA ASP A 277 -1.20 -15.55 -20.17
C ASP A 277 -2.35 -15.78 -21.16
N TRP A 278 -2.57 -14.86 -22.11
CA TRP A 278 -3.66 -14.99 -23.08
C TRP A 278 -3.49 -16.16 -24.04
N SER A 279 -2.31 -16.78 -24.12
CA SER A 279 -2.12 -18.06 -24.81
C SER A 279 -2.67 -19.26 -24.03
N GLU A 280 -2.75 -19.15 -22.69
CA GLU A 280 -3.31 -20.16 -21.80
C GLU A 280 -4.18 -19.50 -20.70
N PRO A 281 -5.32 -18.87 -21.05
CA PRO A 281 -6.09 -18.08 -20.10
C PRO A 281 -6.67 -18.92 -18.96
N GLY A 282 -6.79 -20.24 -19.14
CA GLY A 282 -7.20 -21.17 -18.08
C GLY A 282 -6.21 -21.28 -16.91
N THR A 283 -4.99 -20.72 -17.05
CA THR A 283 -3.96 -20.70 -16.01
C THR A 283 -3.75 -19.26 -15.53
N LEU A 284 -3.95 -19.04 -14.23
CA LEU A 284 -3.65 -17.77 -13.58
C LEU A 284 -2.31 -17.88 -12.85
N LEU A 285 -1.35 -17.05 -13.26
CA LEU A 285 -0.05 -16.92 -12.60
C LEU A 285 -0.17 -15.95 -11.43
N TYR A 286 0.58 -16.20 -10.37
CA TYR A 286 0.58 -15.33 -9.19
C TYR A 286 1.97 -15.16 -8.59
N HIS A 287 2.15 -14.04 -7.88
CA HIS A 287 3.28 -13.79 -6.98
C HIS A 287 2.75 -13.22 -5.66
N LEU A 288 3.02 -13.92 -4.56
CA LEU A 288 2.70 -13.45 -3.21
C LEU A 288 3.88 -12.65 -2.68
N ALA A 289 3.60 -11.45 -2.21
CA ALA A 289 4.59 -10.56 -1.61
C ALA A 289 4.13 -10.05 -0.24
N GLU A 290 5.09 -9.89 0.67
CA GLU A 290 4.87 -9.48 2.06
C GLU A 290 5.87 -8.37 2.43
N PRO A 291 5.59 -7.11 2.08
CA PRO A 291 6.59 -6.03 2.08
C PRO A 291 7.35 -5.86 3.40
N ASN A 292 6.64 -5.93 4.54
CA ASN A 292 7.27 -5.80 5.85
C ASN A 292 8.26 -6.95 6.13
N ALA A 293 7.92 -8.18 5.77
CA ALA A 293 8.81 -9.32 5.96
C ALA A 293 9.98 -9.31 4.96
N GLU A 294 9.72 -8.94 3.71
CA GLU A 294 10.73 -8.93 2.66
C GLU A 294 11.78 -7.82 2.84
N VAL A 295 11.38 -6.64 3.29
CA VAL A 295 12.30 -5.54 3.62
C VAL A 295 13.29 -5.96 4.71
N LEU A 296 12.81 -6.68 5.73
CA LEU A 296 13.66 -7.21 6.79
C LEU A 296 14.60 -8.32 6.29
N ALA A 297 14.12 -9.14 5.35
CA ALA A 297 14.90 -10.24 4.77
C ALA A 297 15.99 -9.75 3.78
N HIS A 298 15.78 -8.61 3.11
CA HIS A 298 16.65 -8.11 2.04
C HIS A 298 17.15 -6.68 2.31
N PRO A 299 17.96 -6.43 3.36
CA PRO A 299 18.37 -5.08 3.75
C PRO A 299 19.18 -4.33 2.68
N SER A 300 19.92 -5.04 1.81
CA SER A 300 20.70 -4.41 0.74
C SER A 300 19.86 -3.97 -0.46
N HIS A 301 18.66 -4.53 -0.64
CA HIS A 301 17.74 -4.24 -1.74
C HIS A 301 16.35 -3.84 -1.25
N PHE A 302 16.27 -3.35 -0.01
CA PHE A 302 15.01 -3.12 0.70
C PHE A 302 14.03 -2.24 -0.08
N HIS A 303 14.54 -1.26 -0.84
CA HIS A 303 13.75 -0.35 -1.67
C HIS A 303 12.89 -1.08 -2.71
N LEU A 304 13.37 -2.22 -3.25
CA LEU A 304 12.62 -3.07 -4.18
C LEU A 304 11.56 -3.92 -3.49
N CYS A 305 11.74 -4.21 -2.20
CA CYS A 305 10.83 -5.03 -1.39
C CYS A 305 9.71 -4.23 -0.71
N THR A 306 9.76 -2.89 -0.78
CA THR A 306 8.69 -2.04 -0.23
C THR A 306 7.40 -2.20 -1.04
N ALA A 307 6.24 -1.93 -0.44
CA ALA A 307 4.97 -1.94 -1.17
C ALA A 307 4.98 -0.99 -2.37
N VAL A 308 5.54 0.21 -2.20
CA VAL A 308 5.73 1.20 -3.28
C VAL A 308 6.66 0.65 -4.36
N GLY A 309 7.79 0.08 -3.98
CA GLY A 309 8.78 -0.49 -4.92
C GLY A 309 8.20 -1.65 -5.74
N GLN A 310 7.49 -2.57 -5.09
CA GLN A 310 6.86 -3.71 -5.76
C GLN A 310 5.69 -3.27 -6.65
N TYR A 311 4.82 -2.36 -6.19
CA TYR A 311 3.76 -1.81 -7.04
C TYR A 311 4.35 -1.09 -8.25
N LEU A 312 5.40 -0.28 -8.05
CA LEU A 312 6.08 0.41 -9.15
C LEU A 312 6.67 -0.59 -10.15
N ALA A 313 7.37 -1.62 -9.68
CA ALA A 313 7.93 -2.66 -10.54
C ALA A 313 6.84 -3.39 -11.33
N PHE A 314 5.77 -3.81 -10.66
CA PHE A 314 4.63 -4.48 -11.28
C PHE A 314 3.93 -3.59 -12.32
N SER A 315 3.72 -2.32 -11.97
CA SER A 315 3.20 -1.29 -12.86
C SER A 315 4.06 -1.08 -14.11
N LEU A 316 5.39 -1.05 -13.96
CA LEU A 316 6.31 -0.92 -15.08
C LEU A 316 6.34 -2.18 -15.96
N VAL A 317 6.22 -3.37 -15.36
CA VAL A 317 6.09 -4.63 -16.10
C VAL A 317 4.78 -4.64 -16.91
N ALA A 318 3.69 -4.16 -16.32
CA ALA A 318 2.43 -4.06 -17.04
C ALA A 318 2.52 -3.06 -18.20
N LEU A 319 3.18 -1.91 -18.00
CA LEU A 319 3.37 -0.85 -19.01
C LEU A 319 4.39 -1.20 -20.10
N GLY A 320 5.38 -2.01 -19.78
CA GLY A 320 6.37 -2.48 -20.74
C GLY A 320 5.71 -3.39 -21.78
N LEU A 321 6.11 -3.24 -23.04
CA LEU A 321 5.75 -4.21 -24.07
C LEU A 321 6.13 -5.62 -23.59
N PRO A 322 5.25 -6.63 -23.76
CA PRO A 322 5.62 -8.01 -23.50
C PRO A 322 6.88 -8.31 -24.32
N GLY A 323 7.93 -8.74 -23.63
CA GLY A 323 9.20 -9.10 -24.25
C GLY A 323 8.94 -10.04 -25.42
N TYR A 324 9.43 -9.64 -26.59
CA TYR A 324 9.45 -10.42 -27.83
C TYR A 324 10.02 -11.83 -27.62
#